data_AF-A0A9Q3ZGE4-F1
#
_entry.id   AF-A0A9Q3ZGE4-F1
#
_cell.length_a   1.000
_cell.length_b   1.000
_cell.length_c   1.000
_cell.angle_alpha   90.00
_cell.angle_beta   90.00
_cell.angle_gamma   90.00
#
_symmetry.space_group_name_H-M   'P 1'
#
loop_
_entity.id
_entity.type
_entity.pdbx_description
1 polymer ?
#
loop_
_entity_poly.entity_id
_entity_poly.type
_entity_poly.pdbx_seq_one_letter_code
_entity_poly.pdbx_strand_id
1 'polypeptide(L)'
;MNGKAWIIGLLAVAVCVPAFAQLPDDAERKVIDSLMMRIAALEQTGRELHEKYPDSKTAEAQKACKADFPDLPEQARNLRGEAAALQTLAFKVHLSMAANDLVQCVDCLGTVTACDGASASLERARDQMKRMEDYAKRQAAGEDKS
;
A
#
# COMPACT_ATOMS: atom_id res chain seq x y z
N MET A 1 57.44 0.50 -33.00
CA MET A 1 57.38 1.12 -31.66
C MET A 1 56.25 2.12 -31.65
N ASN A 2 55.31 1.96 -30.70
CA ASN A 2 54.43 2.98 -30.13
C ASN A 2 53.49 3.73 -31.10
N GLY A 3 52.17 3.52 -31.13
CA GLY A 3 51.26 3.26 -30.03
C GLY A 3 50.41 4.51 -29.79
N LYS A 4 49.10 4.39 -30.02
CA LYS A 4 48.01 4.80 -29.12
C LYS A 4 46.71 4.98 -29.91
N ALA A 5 45.83 3.99 -29.73
CA ALA A 5 44.40 4.09 -29.95
C ALA A 5 43.82 5.28 -29.16
N TRP A 6 42.90 6.01 -29.76
CA TRP A 6 41.94 6.83 -29.03
C TRP A 6 40.55 6.51 -29.58
N ILE A 7 40.00 5.42 -29.06
CA ILE A 7 38.56 5.21 -29.01
C ILE A 7 38.03 6.35 -28.14
N ILE A 8 37.39 7.34 -28.76
CA ILE A 8 36.62 8.35 -28.05
C ILE A 8 35.38 7.62 -27.53
N GLY A 9 35.56 6.98 -26.38
CA GLY A 9 34.48 6.44 -25.58
C GLY A 9 33.65 7.62 -25.10
N LEU A 10 32.51 7.82 -25.73
CA LEU A 10 31.38 8.52 -25.14
C LEU A 10 30.99 7.72 -23.89
N LEU A 11 31.65 8.02 -22.77
CA LEU A 11 31.14 7.72 -21.45
C LEU A 11 29.81 8.48 -21.35
N ALA A 12 28.73 7.78 -21.66
CA ALA A 12 27.44 8.11 -21.10
C ALA A 12 27.66 8.15 -19.59
N VAL A 13 27.70 9.36 -19.04
CA VAL A 13 27.55 9.58 -17.61
C VAL A 13 26.14 9.08 -17.32
N ALA A 14 26.03 7.78 -17.08
CA ALA A 14 24.93 7.22 -16.32
C ALA A 14 25.03 7.96 -14.99
N VAL A 15 24.26 9.03 -14.87
CA VAL A 15 23.99 9.65 -13.60
C VAL A 15 23.34 8.52 -12.80
N CYS A 16 24.15 7.81 -12.03
CA CYS A 16 23.68 7.02 -10.91
C CYS A 16 23.13 8.03 -9.91
N VAL A 17 21.98 8.63 -10.24
CA VAL A 17 21.10 9.19 -9.24
C VAL A 17 20.88 7.99 -8.33
N PRO A 18 21.24 8.10 -7.03
CA PRO A 18 20.85 7.08 -6.08
C PRO A 18 19.37 6.81 -6.32
N ALA A 19 18.92 5.57 -6.22
CA ALA A 19 17.50 5.24 -6.22
C ALA A 19 16.85 5.89 -4.99
N PHE A 20 16.78 7.22 -4.96
CA PHE A 20 15.90 7.99 -4.13
C PHE A 20 14.54 7.47 -4.52
N ALA A 21 13.93 6.74 -3.60
CA ALA A 21 12.52 6.41 -3.67
C ALA A 21 11.82 7.71 -4.00
N GLN A 22 11.37 7.83 -5.26
CA GLN A 22 10.76 9.04 -5.77
C GLN A 22 9.62 9.37 -4.83
N LEU A 23 9.66 10.57 -4.21
CA LEU A 23 8.58 11.00 -3.35
C LEU A 23 7.31 11.05 -4.21
N PRO A 24 6.16 10.56 -3.72
CA PRO A 24 4.92 10.76 -4.43
C PRO A 24 4.71 12.26 -4.58
N ASP A 25 4.27 12.68 -5.77
CA ASP A 25 3.83 14.06 -5.94
C ASP A 25 2.56 14.34 -5.12
N ASP A 26 2.15 15.60 -5.05
CA ASP A 26 0.98 16.00 -4.26
C ASP A 26 -0.32 15.33 -4.72
N ALA A 27 -0.44 14.94 -5.99
CA ALA A 27 -1.62 14.27 -6.51
C ALA A 27 -1.62 12.79 -6.07
N GLU A 28 -0.50 12.09 -6.25
CA GLU A 28 -0.35 10.71 -5.80
C GLU A 28 -0.46 10.61 -4.27
N ARG A 29 0.08 11.57 -3.52
CA ARG A 29 -0.04 11.61 -2.05
C ARG A 29 -1.50 11.64 -1.59
N LYS A 30 -2.35 12.46 -2.22
CA LYS A 30 -3.80 12.48 -1.92
C LYS A 30 -4.48 11.15 -2.20
N VAL A 31 -4.06 10.45 -3.26
CA VAL A 31 -4.56 9.10 -3.56
C VAL A 31 -4.11 8.11 -2.49
N ILE A 32 -2.84 8.15 -2.07
CA ILE A 32 -2.30 7.30 -1.01
C ILE A 32 -3.04 7.54 0.32
N ASP A 33 -3.25 8.79 0.72
CA ASP A 33 -4.00 9.15 1.93
C ASP A 33 -5.44 8.62 1.90
N SER A 34 -6.11 8.81 0.76
CA SER A 34 -7.47 8.29 0.54
C SER A 34 -7.52 6.77 0.64
N LEU A 35 -6.56 6.06 0.02
CA LEU A 35 -6.46 4.62 0.09
C LEU A 35 -6.22 4.14 1.52
N MET A 36 -5.29 4.77 2.26
CA MET A 36 -5.02 4.42 3.65
C MET A 36 -6.27 4.57 4.54
N MET A 37 -7.04 5.64 4.37
CA MET A 37 -8.29 5.84 5.12
C MET A 37 -9.35 4.80 4.76
N ARG A 38 -9.56 4.52 3.47
CA ARG A 38 -10.56 3.55 3.01
C ARG A 38 -10.20 2.12 3.40
N ILE A 39 -8.92 1.76 3.36
CA ILE A 39 -8.41 0.47 3.85
C ILE A 39 -8.68 0.36 5.36
N ALA A 40 -8.39 1.40 6.15
CA ALA A 40 -8.66 1.40 7.59
C ALA A 40 -10.16 1.24 7.90
N ALA A 41 -11.02 1.97 7.20
CA ALA A 41 -12.47 1.87 7.39
C ALA A 41 -12.98 0.47 7.06
N LEU A 42 -12.51 -0.12 5.96
CA LEU A 42 -12.92 -1.45 5.54
C LEU A 42 -12.39 -2.54 6.48
N GLU A 43 -11.21 -2.34 7.07
CA GLU A 43 -10.63 -3.22 8.08
C GLU A 43 -11.47 -3.23 9.36
N GLN A 44 -11.91 -2.05 9.81
CA GLN A 44 -12.83 -1.93 10.93
C GLN A 44 -14.16 -2.62 10.63
N THR A 45 -14.76 -2.40 9.46
CA THR A 45 -16.00 -3.12 9.06
C THR A 45 -15.78 -4.63 9.01
N GLY A 46 -14.62 -5.10 8.57
CA GLY A 46 -14.28 -6.52 8.59
C GLY A 46 -14.24 -7.10 10.01
N ARG A 47 -13.69 -6.36 10.99
CA ARG A 47 -13.73 -6.79 12.40
C ARG A 47 -15.15 -6.84 12.94
N GLU A 48 -15.98 -5.83 12.64
CA GLU A 48 -17.40 -5.82 13.01
C GLU A 48 -18.16 -7.00 12.40
N LEU A 49 -17.83 -7.38 11.15
CA LEU A 49 -18.36 -8.58 10.50
C LEU A 49 -17.99 -9.84 11.29
N HIS A 50 -16.71 -10.02 11.68
CA HIS A 50 -16.26 -11.20 12.44
C HIS A 50 -16.81 -11.25 13.87
N GLU A 51 -17.05 -10.10 14.49
CA GLU A 51 -17.73 -10.02 15.79
C GLU A 51 -19.20 -10.42 15.69
N LYS A 52 -19.90 -9.98 14.63
CA LYS A 52 -21.31 -10.31 14.39
C LYS A 52 -21.50 -11.76 13.94
N TYR A 53 -20.54 -12.30 13.19
CA TYR A 53 -20.58 -13.63 12.60
C TYR A 53 -19.34 -14.47 12.97
N PRO A 54 -19.12 -14.80 14.26
CA PRO A 54 -17.90 -15.47 14.72
C PRO A 54 -17.75 -16.91 14.20
N ASP A 55 -18.86 -17.56 13.84
CA ASP A 55 -18.90 -18.93 13.31
C ASP A 55 -19.79 -19.01 12.06
N SER A 56 -19.38 -18.36 10.98
CA SER A 56 -20.04 -18.36 9.67
C SER A 56 -19.94 -19.69 8.89
N LYS A 57 -19.82 -20.83 9.58
CA LYS A 57 -19.62 -22.14 8.93
C LYS A 57 -20.91 -22.73 8.34
N THR A 58 -22.08 -22.24 8.74
CA THR A 58 -23.38 -22.69 8.21
C THR A 58 -23.79 -21.87 7.00
N ALA A 59 -24.57 -22.48 6.11
CA ALA A 59 -25.09 -21.79 4.92
C ALA A 59 -26.00 -20.61 5.28
N GLU A 60 -26.78 -20.74 6.36
CA GLU A 60 -27.66 -19.70 6.88
C GLU A 60 -26.87 -18.50 7.41
N ALA A 61 -25.81 -18.74 8.19
CA ALA A 61 -24.95 -17.66 8.70
C ALA A 61 -24.22 -16.94 7.56
N GLN A 62 -23.75 -17.67 6.55
CA GLN A 62 -23.13 -17.05 5.37
C GLN A 62 -24.13 -16.22 4.57
N LYS A 63 -25.36 -16.70 4.42
CA LYS A 63 -26.41 -15.97 3.73
C LYS A 63 -26.75 -14.68 4.47
N ALA A 64 -26.85 -14.72 5.80
CA ALA A 64 -27.09 -13.54 6.63
C ALA A 64 -25.92 -12.54 6.55
N CYS A 65 -24.68 -13.02 6.68
CA CYS A 65 -23.48 -12.19 6.54
C CYS A 65 -23.42 -11.48 5.18
N LYS A 66 -23.66 -12.21 4.08
CA LYS A 66 -23.69 -11.62 2.73
C LYS A 66 -24.85 -10.64 2.53
N ALA A 67 -25.96 -10.80 3.26
CA ALA A 67 -27.09 -9.88 3.17
C ALA A 67 -26.81 -8.57 3.91
N ASP A 68 -26.13 -8.63 5.05
CA ASP A 68 -25.72 -7.45 5.82
C ASP A 68 -24.55 -6.70 5.19
N PHE A 69 -23.66 -7.44 4.52
CA PHE A 69 -22.39 -6.93 3.99
C PHE A 69 -22.17 -7.34 2.52
N PRO A 70 -23.07 -6.96 1.58
CA PRO A 70 -23.06 -7.49 0.22
C PRO A 70 -21.81 -7.10 -0.60
N ASP A 71 -21.28 -5.90 -0.37
CA ASP A 71 -20.32 -5.29 -1.28
C ASP A 71 -18.88 -5.28 -0.75
N LEU A 72 -18.62 -5.72 0.49
CA LEU A 72 -17.29 -5.57 1.10
C LEU A 72 -16.18 -6.27 0.30
N PRO A 73 -16.36 -7.53 -0.19
CA PRO A 73 -15.30 -8.19 -0.96
C PRO A 73 -14.99 -7.48 -2.27
N GLU A 74 -15.98 -6.85 -2.90
CA GLU A 74 -15.78 -6.05 -4.11
C GLU A 74 -15.06 -4.74 -3.81
N GLN A 75 -15.46 -4.04 -2.75
CA GLN A 75 -14.77 -2.84 -2.28
C GLN A 75 -13.29 -3.09 -1.98
N ALA A 76 -12.96 -4.21 -1.31
CA ALA A 76 -11.57 -4.60 -1.06
C ALA A 76 -10.79 -4.88 -2.36
N ARG A 77 -11.40 -5.53 -3.35
CA ARG A 77 -10.78 -5.78 -4.66
C ARG A 77 -10.54 -4.48 -5.44
N ASN A 78 -11.47 -3.53 -5.37
CA ASN A 78 -11.34 -2.22 -5.99
C ASN A 78 -10.17 -1.45 -5.37
N LEU A 79 -10.06 -1.43 -4.04
CA LEU A 79 -8.92 -0.83 -3.34
C LEU A 79 -7.58 -1.45 -3.77
N ARG A 80 -7.54 -2.77 -3.98
CA ARG A 80 -6.34 -3.45 -4.49
C ARG A 80 -5.97 -3.00 -5.90
N GLY A 81 -6.96 -2.82 -6.77
CA GLY A 81 -6.77 -2.31 -8.13
C GLY A 81 -6.23 -0.87 -8.14
N GLU A 82 -6.81 -0.01 -7.30
CA GLU A 82 -6.36 1.38 -7.14
C GLU A 82 -4.93 1.45 -6.56
N ALA A 83 -4.62 0.65 -5.54
CA ALA A 83 -3.27 0.56 -4.98
C ALA A 83 -2.23 0.04 -5.99
N ALA A 84 -2.61 -0.90 -6.86
CA ALA A 84 -1.74 -1.43 -7.91
C ALA A 84 -1.42 -0.40 -9.01
N ALA A 85 -2.24 0.63 -9.15
CA ALA A 85 -2.06 1.72 -10.11
C ALA A 85 -1.11 2.83 -9.61
N LEU A 86 -0.71 2.81 -8.33
CA LEU A 86 0.28 3.74 -7.80
C LEU A 86 1.62 3.62 -8.55
N GLN A 87 2.27 4.76 -8.76
CA GLN A 87 3.59 4.87 -9.37
C GLN A 87 4.68 4.63 -8.32
N THR A 88 4.50 5.17 -7.11
CA THR A 88 5.46 5.00 -6.02
C THR A 88 5.45 3.57 -5.48
N LEU A 89 6.51 2.82 -5.82
CA LEU A 89 6.60 1.37 -5.58
C LEU A 89 6.38 0.97 -4.11
N ALA A 90 6.92 1.74 -3.16
CA ALA A 90 6.79 1.42 -1.73
C ALA A 90 5.33 1.40 -1.27
N PHE A 91 4.54 2.40 -1.67
CA PHE A 91 3.11 2.47 -1.34
C PHE A 91 2.31 1.46 -2.14
N LYS A 92 2.62 1.28 -3.43
CA LYS A 92 2.02 0.24 -4.27
C LYS A 92 2.09 -1.12 -3.58
N VAL A 93 3.26 -1.52 -3.10
CA VAL A 93 3.45 -2.83 -2.45
C VAL A 93 2.65 -2.92 -1.16
N HIS A 94 2.84 -1.98 -0.22
CA HIS A 94 2.20 -2.06 1.10
C HIS A 94 0.67 -1.97 1.02
N LEU A 95 0.14 -1.06 0.20
CA LEU A 95 -1.31 -0.89 0.06
C LEU A 95 -1.95 -2.02 -0.76
N SER A 96 -1.26 -2.58 -1.76
CA SER A 96 -1.77 -3.77 -2.47
C SER A 96 -1.81 -4.99 -1.54
N MET A 97 -0.81 -5.16 -0.67
CA MET A 97 -0.82 -6.21 0.36
C MET A 97 -1.96 -6.00 1.35
N ALA A 98 -2.09 -4.79 1.91
CA ALA A 98 -3.18 -4.48 2.83
C ALA A 98 -4.57 -4.74 2.22
N ALA A 99 -4.77 -4.31 0.98
CA ALA A 99 -6.02 -4.56 0.25
C ALA A 99 -6.24 -6.04 -0.08
N ASN A 100 -5.18 -6.82 -0.31
CA ASN A 100 -5.29 -8.26 -0.52
C ASN A 100 -5.70 -9.00 0.76
N ASP A 101 -5.09 -8.65 1.88
CA ASP A 101 -5.46 -9.19 3.19
C ASP A 101 -6.90 -8.77 3.56
N LEU A 102 -7.31 -7.55 3.19
CA LEU A 102 -8.68 -7.08 3.34
C LEU A 102 -9.71 -7.94 2.61
N VAL A 103 -9.41 -8.44 1.41
CA VAL A 103 -10.34 -9.32 0.68
C VAL A 103 -10.68 -10.56 1.51
N GLN A 104 -9.73 -11.10 2.27
CA GLN A 104 -9.98 -12.21 3.18
C GLN A 104 -10.57 -11.75 4.52
N CYS A 105 -10.20 -10.57 5.02
CA CYS A 105 -10.77 -10.00 6.24
C CYS A 105 -12.28 -9.77 6.11
N VAL A 106 -12.75 -9.28 4.97
CA VAL A 106 -14.18 -8.95 4.77
C VAL A 106 -14.98 -10.06 4.08
N ASP A 107 -14.36 -11.21 3.83
CA ASP A 107 -15.08 -12.39 3.36
C ASP A 107 -15.85 -12.99 4.53
N CYS A 108 -17.12 -13.34 4.31
CA CYS A 108 -17.91 -14.08 5.29
C CYS A 108 -17.31 -15.44 5.66
N LEU A 109 -16.50 -16.05 4.79
CA LEU A 109 -15.72 -17.27 5.07
C LEU A 109 -14.29 -16.98 5.53
N GLY A 110 -13.97 -15.70 5.70
CA GLY A 110 -12.67 -15.19 6.08
C GLY A 110 -12.31 -15.46 7.53
N THR A 111 -11.20 -14.85 7.95
CA THR A 111 -10.73 -14.93 9.33
C THR A 111 -10.35 -13.54 9.83
N VAL A 112 -10.60 -13.27 11.11
CA VAL A 112 -10.17 -12.03 11.76
C VAL A 112 -8.65 -11.83 11.68
N THR A 113 -7.85 -12.91 11.60
CA THR A 113 -6.40 -12.83 11.43
C THR A 113 -5.98 -12.19 10.10
N ALA A 114 -6.82 -12.25 9.06
CA ALA A 114 -6.57 -11.51 7.83
C ALA A 114 -6.72 -9.99 8.04
N CYS A 115 -7.58 -9.55 8.96
CA CYS A 115 -7.68 -8.14 9.34
C CYS A 115 -6.40 -7.65 10.03
N ASP A 116 -5.74 -8.50 10.82
CA ASP A 116 -4.45 -8.18 11.43
C ASP A 116 -3.34 -8.02 10.37
N GLY A 117 -3.35 -8.87 9.33
CA GLY A 117 -2.46 -8.72 8.17
C GLY A 117 -2.66 -7.40 7.43
N ALA A 118 -3.92 -7.04 7.17
CA ALA A 118 -4.28 -5.76 6.57
C ALA A 118 -3.78 -4.57 7.41
N SER A 119 -4.02 -4.61 8.72
CA SER A 119 -3.58 -3.58 9.67
C SER A 119 -2.06 -3.43 9.68
N ALA A 120 -1.30 -4.54 9.76
CA ALA A 120 0.15 -4.51 9.72
C ALA A 120 0.71 -3.95 8.40
N SER A 121 0.10 -4.30 7.27
CA SER A 121 0.49 -3.77 5.96
C SER A 121 0.17 -2.27 5.82
N LEU A 122 -0.98 -1.84 6.34
CA LEU A 122 -1.37 -0.43 6.38
C LEU A 122 -0.42 0.38 7.26
N GLU A 123 0.00 -0.15 8.40
CA GLU A 123 0.94 0.53 9.30
C GLU A 123 2.30 0.75 8.62
N ARG A 124 2.80 -0.23 7.86
CA ARG A 124 4.01 -0.05 7.04
C ARG A 124 3.88 1.07 6.02
N ALA A 125 2.71 1.26 5.42
CA ALA A 125 2.46 2.38 4.51
C ALA A 125 2.49 3.72 5.25
N ARG A 126 1.86 3.81 6.43
CA ARG A 126 1.89 5.03 7.27
C ARG A 126 3.30 5.39 7.70
N ASP A 127 4.06 4.41 8.18
CA ASP A 127 5.46 4.58 8.56
C ASP A 127 6.32 5.06 7.39
N GLN A 128 6.07 4.52 6.19
CA GLN A 128 6.74 4.95 4.98
C GLN A 128 6.43 6.42 4.67
N MET A 129 5.17 6.83 4.75
CA MET A 129 4.79 8.23 4.55
C MET A 129 5.45 9.17 5.56
N LYS A 130 5.44 8.79 6.84
CA LYS A 130 6.10 9.58 7.90
C LYS A 130 7.59 9.75 7.64
N ARG A 131 8.31 8.68 7.28
CA ARG A 131 9.74 8.76 6.94
C ARG A 131 10.00 9.70 5.76
N MET A 132 9.12 9.69 4.76
CA MET A 132 9.23 10.54 3.58
C MET A 132 8.96 12.01 3.90
N GLU A 133 7.97 12.31 4.75
CA GLU A 133 7.71 13.66 5.24
C GLU A 133 8.84 14.21 6.11
N ASP A 134 9.38 13.40 7.01
CA ASP A 134 10.51 13.78 7.86
C ASP A 134 11.75 14.07 7.01
N TYR A 135 11.98 13.27 5.96
CA TYR A 135 13.04 13.51 4.99
C TYR A 135 12.85 14.84 4.23
N ALA A 136 11.64 15.10 3.72
CA ALA A 136 11.33 16.34 3.02
C ALA A 136 11.51 17.58 3.91
N LYS A 137 11.15 17.50 5.19
CA LYS A 137 11.36 18.57 6.18
C LYS A 137 12.85 18.86 6.40
N ARG A 138 13.68 17.82 6.56
CA ARG A 138 15.15 17.98 6.74
C ARG A 138 15.80 18.60 5.50
N GLN A 139 15.36 18.20 4.30
CA GLN A 139 15.83 18.84 3.07
C GLN A 139 15.44 20.33 3.02
N ALA A 140 14.20 20.68 3.37
CA ALA A 140 13.74 22.06 3.41
C ALA A 140 14.49 22.91 4.47
N ALA A 141 14.90 22.30 5.58
CA ALA A 141 15.71 22.93 6.62
C ALA A 141 17.20 23.06 6.24
N GLY A 142 17.64 22.47 5.12
CA GLY A 142 19.04 22.49 4.69
C GLY A 142 19.96 21.58 5.51
N GLU A 143 19.40 20.66 6.30
CA GLU A 143 20.13 19.78 7.22
C GLU A 143 20.78 18.57 6.51
N ASP A 144 20.38 18.28 5.28
CA ASP A 144 20.86 17.14 4.46
C ASP A 144 22.02 17.56 3.51
N LYS A 145 22.82 18.55 3.92
CA LYS A 145 24.05 18.99 3.23
C LYS A 145 25.26 18.67 4.11
N SER A 146 25.67 17.41 4.18
CA SER A 146 26.98 17.02 4.72
C SER A 146 27.62 15.90 3.91
#